data_AF-A0A9D1FSD6-F1
#
_entry.id   AF-A0A9D1FSD6-F1
#
_cell.length_a   1.000
_cell.length_b   1.000
_cell.length_c   1.000
_cell.angle_alpha   90.00
_cell.angle_beta   90.00
_cell.angle_gamma   90.00
#
_symmetry.space_group_name_H-M   'P 1'
#
loop_
_entity.id
_entity.type
_entity.pdbx_description
1 polymer ?
#
loop_
_entity_poly.entity_id
_entity_poly.type
_entity_poly.pdbx_seq_one_letter_code
_entity_poly.pdbx_strand_id
1 'polypeptide(L)'
;ERIRRRRECLKCGKRFTTYEVVETVPVVVIKKDRSRETFDRNKLLNGLLRACEKRPVSLDTLENVVDEIQNTLQNSLEREIPSSRIGKYAMDRLKDIDEVAYVRFASVYRQFKDIHSFMEELSELIKNKGETKA
;
A
#
# COMPACT_ATOMS: atom_id res chain seq x y z
N GLU A 1 16.88 7.25 -15.61
CA GLU A 1 17.95 8.22 -15.33
C GLU A 1 19.19 7.46 -14.82
N ARG A 2 20.42 7.85 -15.18
CA ARG A 2 21.65 7.13 -14.79
C ARG A 2 22.58 8.05 -14.02
N ILE A 3 23.03 7.63 -12.84
CA ILE A 3 23.95 8.40 -12.01
C ILE A 3 25.37 7.91 -12.27
N ARG A 4 26.27 8.83 -12.65
CA ARG A 4 27.70 8.56 -12.80
C ARG A 4 28.43 8.94 -11.53
N ARG A 5 29.06 7.98 -10.84
CA ARG A 5 29.87 8.21 -9.63
C ARG A 5 31.33 7.84 -9.89
N ARG A 6 32.25 8.67 -9.41
CA ARG A 6 33.68 8.35 -9.39
C ARG A 6 34.00 7.71 -8.04
N ARG A 7 34.50 6.48 -8.06
CA ARG A 7 34.85 5.69 -6.87
C ARG A 7 36.35 5.41 -6.85
N GLU A 8 36.85 5.10 -5.66
CA GLU A 8 38.24 4.72 -5.42
C GLU A 8 38.30 3.37 -4.72
N CYS A 9 39.20 2.48 -5.16
CA CYS A 9 39.39 1.20 -4.52
C CYS A 9 40.19 1.36 -3.23
N LEU A 10 39.60 1.01 -2.09
CA LEU A 10 40.29 1.09 -0.78
C LEU A 10 41.51 0.15 -0.66
N LYS A 11 41.63 -0.88 -1.51
CA LYS A 11 42.74 -1.85 -1.48
C LYS A 11 43.94 -1.45 -2.34
N CYS A 12 43.72 -0.77 -3.47
CA CYS A 12 44.79 -0.45 -4.43
C CYS A 12 44.84 1.02 -4.89
N GLY A 13 43.97 1.88 -4.37
CA GLY A 13 43.93 3.33 -4.68
C GLY A 13 43.49 3.67 -6.11
N LYS A 14 43.21 2.69 -6.97
CA LYS A 14 42.77 2.95 -8.35
C LYS A 14 41.39 3.59 -8.36
N ARG A 15 41.27 4.64 -9.17
CA ARG A 15 40.01 5.35 -9.43
C ARG A 15 39.28 4.74 -10.62
N PHE A 16 37.97 4.56 -10.48
CA PHE A 16 37.09 4.03 -11.53
C PHE A 16 35.74 4.76 -11.53
N THR A 17 35.00 4.62 -12.63
CA THR A 17 33.67 5.21 -12.78
C THR A 17 32.63 4.10 -12.70
N THR A 18 31.61 4.27 -11.86
CA THR A 18 30.42 3.40 -11.85
C THR A 18 29.23 4.13 -12.46
N TYR A 19 28.40 3.39 -13.20
CA TYR A 19 27.10 3.84 -13.65
C TYR A 19 26.06 3.13 -12.80
N GLU A 20 25.31 3.89 -12.02
CA GLU A 20 24.20 3.39 -11.21
C GLU A 20 22.90 3.66 -11.96
N VAL A 21 22.06 2.63 -12.05
CA VAL A 21 20.75 2.68 -12.68
C VAL A 21 19.74 2.19 -11.65
N VAL A 22 18.63 2.89 -11.52
CA VAL A 22 17.51 2.43 -10.71
C VAL A 22 16.95 1.17 -11.37
N GLU A 23 17.13 0.02 -10.71
CA GLU A 23 16.52 -1.23 -11.14
C GLU A 23 15.08 -1.27 -10.64
N THR A 24 14.12 -0.96 -11.52
CA THR A 24 12.70 -1.14 -11.22
C THR A 24 12.33 -2.60 -11.37
N VAL A 25 12.58 -3.39 -10.33
CA VAL A 25 12.06 -4.77 -10.28
C VAL A 25 10.55 -4.70 -10.04
N PRO A 26 9.72 -5.31 -10.89
CA PRO A 26 8.28 -5.31 -10.69
C PRO A 26 7.92 -6.10 -9.43
N VAL A 27 7.11 -5.50 -8.56
CA VAL A 27 6.55 -6.18 -7.40
C VAL A 27 5.48 -7.18 -7.86
N VAL A 28 5.59 -8.43 -7.42
CA VAL A 28 4.60 -9.47 -7.70
C VAL A 28 3.63 -9.57 -6.53
N VAL A 29 2.34 -9.60 -6.83
CA VAL A 29 1.26 -9.73 -5.85
C VAL A 29 0.73 -11.16 -5.86
N ILE A 30 0.71 -11.80 -4.69
CA ILE A 30 0.08 -13.10 -4.48
C ILE A 30 -1.38 -12.90 -4.08
N LYS A 31 -2.30 -13.35 -4.92
CA LYS A 31 -3.75 -13.25 -4.70
C LYS A 31 -4.25 -14.35 -3.77
N LYS A 32 -5.50 -14.22 -3.29
CA LYS A 32 -6.11 -15.17 -2.35
C LYS A 32 -6.23 -16.59 -2.93
N ASP A 33 -6.44 -16.70 -4.23
CA ASP A 33 -6.46 -17.95 -5.00
C ASP A 33 -5.06 -18.50 -5.31
N ARG A 34 -4.01 -17.89 -4.74
CA ARG A 34 -2.58 -18.16 -4.98
C ARG A 34 -2.09 -17.83 -6.39
N SER A 35 -2.91 -17.18 -7.22
CA SER A 35 -2.43 -16.63 -8.49
C SER A 35 -1.43 -15.50 -8.24
N ARG A 36 -0.51 -15.31 -9.20
CA ARG A 36 0.51 -14.27 -9.16
C ARG A 36 0.25 -13.27 -10.27
N GLU A 37 0.16 -12.00 -9.92
CA GLU A 37 0.05 -10.90 -10.89
C GLU A 37 1.07 -9.83 -10.56
N THR A 38 1.50 -9.05 -11.55
CA THR A 38 2.29 -7.84 -11.27
C THR A 38 1.41 -6.82 -10.54
N PHE A 39 2.02 -6.07 -9.62
CA PHE A 39 1.31 -4.97 -8.95
C PHE A 39 0.83 -3.95 -9.98
N ASP A 40 -0.46 -3.63 -9.94
CA ASP A 40 -1.11 -2.66 -10.80
C ASP A 40 -1.70 -1.53 -9.95
N ARG A 41 -1.08 -0.35 -10.10
CA ARG A 41 -1.49 0.90 -9.43
C ARG A 41 -2.96 1.21 -9.67
N ASN A 42 -3.44 1.04 -10.91
CA ASN A 42 -4.80 1.41 -11.30
C ASN A 42 -5.84 0.49 -10.65
N LYS A 43 -5.53 -0.78 -10.43
CA LYS A 43 -6.41 -1.70 -9.69
C LYS A 43 -6.63 -1.22 -8.26
N LEU A 44 -5.57 -0.77 -7.59
CA LEU A 44 -5.66 -0.26 -6.22
C LEU A 44 -6.47 1.04 -6.17
N LEU A 45 -6.14 2.00 -7.05
CA LEU A 45 -6.86 3.28 -7.14
C LEU A 45 -8.36 3.08 -7.39
N ASN A 46 -8.73 2.21 -8.34
CA ASN A 46 -10.13 1.89 -8.61
C ASN A 46 -10.84 1.26 -7.39
N GLY A 47 -10.13 0.45 -6.61
CA GLY A 47 -10.65 -0.09 -5.35
C GLY A 47 -10.94 1.00 -4.32
N LEU A 48 -10.03 1.96 -4.17
CA LEU A 48 -10.20 3.11 -3.27
C LEU A 48 -11.31 4.06 -3.72
N LEU A 49 -11.40 4.34 -5.03
CA LEU A 49 -12.45 5.18 -5.61
C LEU A 49 -13.84 4.62 -5.34
N ARG A 50 -14.01 3.30 -5.50
CA ARG A 50 -15.29 2.63 -5.18
C ARG A 50 -15.63 2.72 -3.69
N ALA A 51 -14.64 2.59 -2.81
CA ALA A 51 -14.86 2.72 -1.37
C ALA A 51 -15.27 4.15 -0.99
N CYS A 52 -14.66 5.16 -1.63
CA CYS A 52 -14.90 6.57 -1.37
C CYS A 52 -16.09 7.17 -2.16
N GLU A 53 -16.89 6.35 -2.83
CA GLU A 53 -17.99 6.84 -3.66
C GLU A 53 -18.99 7.68 -2.83
N LYS A 54 -19.30 8.90 -3.30
CA LYS A 54 -20.15 9.89 -2.60
C LYS A 54 -19.61 10.33 -1.22
N ARG A 55 -18.31 10.19 -0.97
CA ARG A 55 -17.62 10.76 0.19
C ARG A 55 -16.85 12.03 -0.21
N PRO A 56 -16.63 12.98 0.72
CA PRO A 56 -15.87 14.20 0.46
C PRO A 56 -14.36 13.92 0.48
N VAL A 57 -13.88 12.98 -0.35
CA VAL A 57 -12.46 12.64 -0.47
C VAL A 57 -12.00 13.03 -1.87
N SER A 58 -10.95 13.85 -1.98
CA SER A 58 -10.43 14.27 -3.28
C SER A 58 -9.69 13.14 -3.98
N LEU A 59 -9.67 13.19 -5.31
CA LEU A 59 -8.93 12.23 -6.12
C LEU A 59 -7.43 12.31 -5.82
N ASP A 60 -6.87 13.51 -5.66
CA ASP A 60 -5.48 13.73 -5.31
C ASP A 60 -5.10 13.03 -4.00
N THR A 61 -5.97 13.04 -2.98
CA THR A 61 -5.72 12.31 -1.73
C THR A 61 -5.62 10.80 -1.98
N LEU A 62 -6.47 10.24 -2.84
CA LEU A 62 -6.42 8.82 -3.18
C LEU A 62 -5.17 8.47 -3.99
N GLU A 63 -4.79 9.31 -4.95
CA GLU A 63 -3.56 9.12 -5.72
C GLU A 63 -2.32 9.13 -4.80
N ASN A 64 -2.25 10.08 -3.86
CA ASN A 64 -1.18 10.14 -2.88
C ASN A 64 -1.10 8.86 -2.03
N VAL A 65 -2.24 8.34 -1.56
CA VAL A 65 -2.28 7.06 -0.81
C VAL A 65 -1.74 5.92 -1.66
N VAL A 66 -2.13 5.86 -2.93
CA VAL A 66 -1.66 4.81 -3.85
C VAL A 66 -0.17 4.92 -4.10
N ASP A 67 0.36 6.13 -4.27
CA ASP A 67 1.78 6.37 -4.49
C ASP A 67 2.61 6.03 -3.24
N GLU A 68 2.14 6.37 -2.05
CA GLU A 68 2.75 5.96 -0.79
C GLU A 68 2.82 4.44 -0.66
N ILE A 69 1.73 3.74 -0.99
CA ILE A 69 1.70 2.28 -0.97
C ILE A 69 2.68 1.72 -2.01
N GLN A 70 2.66 2.23 -3.24
CA GLN A 70 3.57 1.80 -4.30
C GLN A 70 5.04 1.98 -3.89
N ASN A 71 5.40 3.15 -3.36
CA ASN A 71 6.74 3.43 -2.88
C ASN A 71 7.13 2.49 -1.72
N THR A 72 6.21 2.20 -0.81
CA THR A 72 6.44 1.24 0.28
C THR A 72 6.73 -0.15 -0.25
N LEU A 73 5.99 -0.60 -1.26
CA LEU A 73 6.19 -1.90 -1.89
C LEU A 73 7.52 -1.97 -2.67
N GLN A 74 7.86 -0.91 -3.41
CA GLN A 74 9.10 -0.84 -4.18
C GLN A 74 10.36 -0.74 -3.30
N ASN A 75 10.25 -0.04 -2.16
CA ASN A 75 11.34 0.05 -1.19
C ASN A 75 11.44 -1.19 -0.29
N SER A 76 10.46 -2.09 -0.36
CA SER A 76 10.59 -3.38 0.31
C SER A 76 11.61 -4.25 -0.42
N LEU A 77 12.43 -5.00 0.32
CA LEU A 77 13.30 -6.02 -0.28
C LEU A 77 12.51 -7.27 -0.73
N GLU A 78 11.18 -7.26 -0.57
CA GLU A 78 10.30 -8.37 -0.89
C GLU A 78 9.85 -8.30 -2.35
N ARG A 79 10.11 -9.37 -3.10
CA ARG A 79 9.69 -9.46 -4.52
C ARG A 79 8.25 -9.94 -4.68
N GLU A 80 7.77 -10.75 -3.75
CA GLU A 80 6.40 -11.29 -3.74
C GLU A 80 5.68 -10.82 -2.47
N ILE A 81 4.53 -10.18 -2.65
CA ILE A 81 3.76 -9.59 -1.56
C ILE A 81 2.33 -10.11 -1.60
N PRO A 82 1.79 -10.64 -0.49
CA PRO A 82 0.39 -11.02 -0.43
C PRO A 82 -0.54 -9.82 -0.64
N SER A 83 -1.60 -10.00 -1.42
CA SER A 83 -2.65 -8.99 -1.61
C SER A 83 -3.30 -8.53 -0.31
N SER A 84 -3.22 -9.35 0.76
CA SER A 84 -3.63 -8.98 2.12
C SER A 84 -2.83 -7.88 2.75
N ARG A 85 -1.53 -7.85 2.48
CA ARG A 85 -0.68 -6.81 3.01
C ARG A 85 -0.98 -5.46 2.36
N ILE A 86 -1.21 -5.46 1.03
CA ILE A 86 -1.62 -4.26 0.28
C ILE A 86 -2.98 -3.76 0.76
N GLY A 87 -3.95 -4.66 0.92
CA GLY A 87 -5.27 -4.32 1.46
C GLY A 87 -5.19 -3.72 2.86
N LYS A 88 -4.30 -4.25 3.72
CA LYS A 88 -4.05 -3.69 5.05
C LYS A 88 -3.48 -2.27 4.97
N TYR A 89 -2.47 -2.01 4.14
CA TYR A 89 -1.93 -0.66 3.97
C TYR A 89 -3.00 0.33 3.49
N ALA A 90 -3.85 -0.08 2.54
CA ALA A 90 -4.97 0.74 2.08
C ALA A 90 -5.99 1.03 3.18
N MET A 91 -6.35 0.00 3.99
CA MET A 91 -7.24 0.16 5.13
C MET A 91 -6.66 1.10 6.18
N ASP A 92 -5.39 0.93 6.55
CA ASP A 92 -4.73 1.77 7.56
C ASP A 92 -4.78 3.25 7.13
N ARG A 93 -4.52 3.56 5.85
CA ARG A 93 -4.63 4.93 5.32
C ARG A 93 -6.05 5.45 5.24
N LEU A 94 -7.01 4.62 4.81
CA LEU A 94 -8.41 5.01 4.74
C LEU A 94 -9.01 5.29 6.12
N LYS A 95 -8.54 4.61 7.18
CA LYS A 95 -9.00 4.82 8.55
C LYS A 95 -8.81 6.26 9.01
N ASP A 96 -7.72 6.90 8.59
CA ASP A 96 -7.40 8.29 8.93
C ASP A 96 -8.13 9.30 8.03
N ILE A 97 -8.50 8.89 6.81
CA ILE A 97 -9.15 9.75 5.80
C ILE A 97 -10.66 9.78 5.99
N ASP A 98 -11.31 8.61 5.98
CA ASP A 98 -12.77 8.48 6.05
C ASP A 98 -13.18 7.10 6.57
N GLU A 99 -13.88 7.09 7.71
CA GLU A 99 -14.31 5.86 8.37
C GLU A 99 -15.32 5.06 7.52
N VAL A 100 -16.21 5.73 6.79
CA VAL A 100 -17.21 5.06 5.96
C VAL A 100 -16.53 4.38 4.77
N ALA A 101 -15.56 5.03 4.15
CA ALA A 101 -14.75 4.46 3.08
C ALA A 101 -13.90 3.29 3.60
N TYR A 102 -13.28 3.41 4.78
CA TYR A 102 -12.60 2.30 5.46
C TYR A 102 -13.52 1.08 5.56
N VAL A 103 -14.73 1.27 6.11
CA VAL A 103 -15.69 0.18 6.35
C VAL A 103 -16.09 -0.48 5.02
N ARG A 104 -16.38 0.32 3.99
CA ARG A 104 -16.72 -0.20 2.64
C ARG A 104 -15.58 -0.99 2.02
N PHE A 105 -14.35 -0.49 2.13
CA PHE A 105 -13.17 -1.18 1.60
C PHE A 105 -12.91 -2.48 2.36
N ALA A 106 -13.00 -2.45 3.70
CA ALA A 106 -12.85 -3.60 4.56
C ALA A 106 -13.89 -4.69 4.25
N SER A 107 -15.12 -4.33 3.89
CA SER A 107 -16.17 -5.30 3.53
C SER A 107 -15.83 -6.15 2.32
N VAL A 108 -15.20 -5.57 1.30
CA VAL A 108 -14.73 -6.32 0.13
C VAL A 108 -13.52 -7.18 0.50
N TYR A 109 -12.63 -6.65 1.34
CA TYR A 109 -11.37 -7.28 1.64
C TYR A 109 -11.48 -8.44 2.63
N ARG A 110 -12.16 -8.25 3.76
CA ARG A 110 -12.32 -9.27 4.81
C ARG A 110 -13.40 -10.30 4.51
N GLN A 111 -14.25 -10.06 3.49
CA GLN A 111 -15.37 -10.95 3.15
C GLN A 111 -16.12 -11.36 4.42
N PHE A 112 -16.62 -10.38 5.18
CA PHE A 112 -17.34 -10.65 6.42
C PHE A 112 -18.44 -11.67 6.12
N LYS A 113 -18.26 -12.89 6.67
CA LYS A 113 -19.20 -13.99 6.48
C LYS A 113 -20.46 -13.78 7.32
N ASP A 114 -20.35 -12.99 8.38
CA ASP A 114 -21.39 -12.74 9.37
C ASP A 114 -21.43 -11.26 9.76
N ILE A 115 -22.64 -10.74 9.93
CA ILE A 115 -22.93 -9.39 10.42
C ILE A 115 -22.31 -9.19 11.81
N HIS A 116 -22.26 -10.22 12.65
CA HIS A 116 -21.62 -10.12 13.96
C HIS A 116 -20.14 -9.75 13.87
N SER A 117 -19.39 -10.41 12.98
CA SER A 117 -17.96 -10.11 12.76
C SER A 117 -17.71 -8.68 12.26
N PHE A 118 -18.66 -8.14 11.51
CA PHE A 118 -18.63 -6.76 11.04
C PHE A 118 -18.89 -5.76 12.18
N MET A 119 -19.86 -6.05 13.05
CA MET A 119 -20.20 -5.21 14.21
C MET A 119 -19.09 -5.18 15.27
N GLU A 120 -18.41 -6.31 15.51
CA GLU A 120 -17.26 -6.37 16.40
C GLU A 120 -16.13 -5.46 15.91
N GLU A 121 -15.83 -5.49 14.63
CA GLU A 121 -14.77 -4.68 14.04
C GLU A 121 -15.12 -3.17 14.02
N LEU A 122 -16.38 -2.84 13.76
CA LEU A 122 -16.88 -1.47 13.96
C LEU A 122 -16.72 -1.02 15.42
N SER A 123 -17.02 -1.90 16.37
CA SER A 123 -16.90 -1.61 17.80
C SER A 123 -15.45 -1.37 18.21
N GLU A 124 -14.50 -2.15 17.67
CA GLU A 124 -13.06 -1.94 17.88
C GLU A 124 -12.59 -0.61 17.30
N LEU A 125 -13.05 -0.21 16.11
CA LEU A 125 -12.72 1.09 15.53
C LEU A 125 -13.17 2.24 16.43
N ILE A 126 -14.40 2.16 16.96
CA ILE A 126 -14.98 3.16 17.85
C ILE A 126 -14.20 3.24 19.17
N LYS A 127 -13.84 2.08 19.77
CA LYS A 127 -13.06 2.02 21.02
C LYS A 127 -11.67 2.62 20.88
N ASN A 128 -10.94 2.27 19.82
CA ASN A 128 -9.60 2.78 19.57
C ASN A 128 -9.56 4.32 19.44
N LYS A 129 -10.64 4.94 18.98
CA LYS A 129 -10.77 6.41 18.89
C LYS A 129 -11.03 7.10 20.23
N GLY A 130 -11.58 6.37 21.20
CA GLY A 130 -11.82 6.87 22.56
C GLY A 130 -10.53 7.03 23.35
N GLU A 131 -9.52 6.20 23.09
CA GLU A 131 -8.23 6.22 23.80
C GLU A 131 -7.25 7.28 23.25
N THR A 132 -7.39 7.72 22.00
CA THR A 132 -6.51 8.75 21.41
C THR A 132 -6.89 10.19 21.82
N LYS A 133 -8.00 10.38 22.53
CA LYS A 133 -8.49 11.70 22.98
C LYS A 133 -8.31 11.94 24.49
N ALA A 134 -7.59 11.05 25.20
CA ALA A 134 -7.28 11.20 26.62
C ALA A 134 -5.84 11.70 26.83
#